data_AF-A0A352DXB3-F1
#
_entry.id   AF-A0A352DXB3-F1
#
_cell.length_a   1.000
_cell.length_b   1.000
_cell.length_c   1.000
_cell.angle_alpha   90.00
_cell.angle_beta   90.00
_cell.angle_gamma   90.00
#
_symmetry.space_group_name_H-M   'P 1'
#
loop_
_entity.id
_entity.type
_entity.pdbx_description
1 polymer ?
#
loop_
_entity_poly.entity_id
_entity_poly.type
_entity_poly.pdbx_seq_one_letter_code
_entity_poly.pdbx_strand_id
1 'polypeptide(L)'
;WDHHAVSWFAEQRILAIPVQQGYGWDGGAGLVVFRVNLDAADGFENLGRIDHDGSVQRSLRIGEYLYSISSGQVKVHRIDDPTAAVATTTLTSTPPYPWYVW
;
A
#
# COMPACT_ATOMS: atom_id res chain seq x y z
N TRP A 1 -4.72 13.72 -1.46
CA TRP A 1 -3.72 12.99 -2.27
C TRP A 1 -2.35 13.34 -1.72
N ASP A 2 -1.51 12.34 -1.44
CA ASP A 2 -0.16 12.50 -0.88
C ASP A 2 0.85 11.90 -1.87
N HIS A 3 1.66 12.75 -2.51
CA HIS A 3 2.65 12.30 -3.48
C HIS A 3 3.79 11.50 -2.85
N HIS A 4 4.04 11.67 -1.55
CA HIS A 4 5.06 10.91 -0.83
C HIS A 4 4.65 9.45 -0.58
N ALA A 5 3.42 9.07 -0.93
CA ALA A 5 2.94 7.71 -0.81
C ALA A 5 3.34 6.81 -2.00
N VAL A 6 3.84 7.39 -3.11
CA VAL A 6 4.46 6.64 -4.22
C VAL A 6 5.84 6.16 -3.81
N SER A 7 6.21 4.92 -4.13
CA SER A 7 7.52 4.37 -3.76
C SER A 7 8.18 3.62 -4.92
N TRP A 8 9.48 3.86 -5.10
CA TRP A 8 10.33 3.17 -6.07
C TRP A 8 11.43 2.41 -5.33
N PHE A 9 11.46 1.09 -5.52
CA PHE A 9 12.45 0.19 -4.94
C PHE A 9 13.37 -0.32 -6.04
N ALA A 10 14.45 0.43 -6.31
CA ALA A 10 15.30 0.24 -7.48
C ALA A 10 15.93 -1.15 -7.58
N GLU A 11 16.40 -1.71 -6.46
CA GLU A 11 17.01 -3.04 -6.42
C GLU A 11 16.05 -4.15 -6.89
N GLN A 12 14.78 -4.05 -6.49
CA GLN A 12 13.74 -5.02 -6.85
C GLN A 12 13.06 -4.66 -8.18
N ARG A 13 13.35 -3.47 -8.72
CA ARG A 13 12.64 -2.82 -9.82
C ARG A 13 11.13 -2.78 -9.58
N ILE A 14 10.72 -2.41 -8.36
CA ILE A 14 9.31 -2.35 -7.97
C ILE A 14 8.85 -0.92 -7.84
N LEU A 15 7.73 -0.60 -8.49
CA LEU A 15 7.00 0.66 -8.35
C LEU A 15 5.68 0.39 -7.63
N ALA A 16 5.48 1.02 -6.47
CA ALA A 16 4.26 0.93 -5.69
C ALA A 16 3.48 2.25 -5.76
N ILE A 17 2.23 2.20 -6.23
CA ILE A 17 1.40 3.37 -6.50
C ILE A 17 0.13 3.30 -5.66
N PRO A 18 -0.09 4.25 -4.73
CA PRO A 18 -1.35 4.35 -4.00
C PRO A 18 -2.44 4.79 -4.98
N VAL A 19 -3.57 4.11 -4.96
CA VAL A 19 -4.71 4.46 -5.80
C VAL A 19 -5.97 4.55 -4.96
N GLN A 20 -6.87 5.42 -5.39
CA GLN A 20 -8.17 5.63 -4.79
C GLN A 20 -9.18 5.67 -5.93
N GLN A 21 -10.13 4.74 -5.94
CA GLN A 21 -11.27 4.78 -6.86
C GLN A 21 -12.47 5.41 -6.14
N GLY A 22 -13.19 6.29 -6.85
CA GLY A 22 -14.55 6.71 -6.53
C GLY A 22 -14.74 8.00 -5.71
N TYR A 23 -15.91 8.60 -5.92
CA TYR A 23 -16.59 9.57 -5.06
C TYR A 23 -17.89 8.87 -4.58
N GLY A 24 -18.13 8.76 -3.27
CA GLY A 24 -19.31 8.07 -2.72
C GLY A 24 -19.00 6.73 -2.01
N TRP A 25 -20.00 5.85 -1.92
CA TRP A 25 -20.00 4.65 -1.07
C TRP A 25 -19.29 3.41 -1.69
N ASP A 26 -19.09 3.40 -3.01
CA ASP A 26 -18.38 2.33 -3.74
C ASP A 26 -16.89 2.63 -3.93
N GLY A 27 -16.35 3.58 -3.14
CA GLY A 27 -14.97 3.97 -3.22
C GLY A 27 -14.03 2.93 -2.61
N GLY A 28 -12.87 2.72 -3.22
CA GLY A 28 -11.85 1.78 -2.74
C GLY A 28 -10.47 2.41 -2.69
N ALA A 29 -9.71 2.17 -1.62
CA ALA A 29 -8.32 2.58 -1.50
C ALA A 29 -7.38 1.38 -1.55
N GLY A 30 -6.15 1.58 -1.95
CA GLY A 30 -5.16 0.50 -1.96
C GLY A 30 -3.83 0.90 -2.58
N LEU A 31 -2.95 -0.09 -2.71
CA LEU A 31 -1.62 0.03 -3.30
C LEU A 31 -1.51 -0.93 -4.48
N VAL A 32 -1.30 -0.41 -5.69
CA VAL A 32 -1.00 -1.23 -6.88
C VAL A 32 0.50 -1.34 -7.02
N VAL A 33 0.99 -2.55 -7.28
CA VAL A 33 2.43 -2.85 -7.34
C VAL A 33 2.77 -3.33 -8.74
N PHE A 34 3.78 -2.69 -9.34
CA PHE A 34 4.31 -3.04 -10.65
C PHE A 34 5.77 -3.46 -10.55
N ARG A 35 6.16 -4.45 -11.35
CA ARG A 35 7.55 -4.68 -11.72
C ARG A 35 7.88 -3.86 -12.96
N VAL A 36 8.96 -3.10 -12.89
CA VAL A 36 9.50 -2.35 -14.02
C VAL A 36 10.45 -3.27 -14.79
N ASN A 37 10.08 -3.58 -16.02
CA ASN A 37 10.86 -4.40 -16.91
C ASN A 37 11.38 -3.54 -18.06
N LEU A 38 12.66 -3.16 -17.99
CA LEU A 38 13.31 -2.30 -18.98
C LEU A 38 13.59 -3.01 -20.32
N ASP A 39 13.48 -4.34 -20.33
CA ASP A 39 13.82 -5.19 -21.48
C ASP A 39 12.56 -5.69 -22.22
N ALA A 40 11.36 -5.41 -21.69
CA ALA A 40 10.08 -5.79 -22.30
C ALA A 40 9.39 -4.60 -22.98
N ALA A 41 8.60 -4.88 -24.02
CA ALA A 41 7.88 -3.87 -24.78
C ALA A 41 6.88 -3.05 -23.93
N ASP A 42 6.24 -3.69 -22.95
CA ASP A 42 5.20 -3.06 -22.12
C ASP A 42 5.79 -2.21 -20.97
N GLY A 43 7.07 -2.38 -20.63
CA GLY A 43 7.79 -1.62 -19.59
C GLY A 43 7.37 -1.91 -18.14
N PHE A 44 6.12 -2.28 -17.91
CA PHE A 44 5.53 -2.55 -16.59
C PHE A 44 4.75 -3.86 -16.59
N GLU A 45 5.00 -4.70 -15.59
CA GLU A 45 4.21 -5.88 -15.26
C GLU A 45 3.41 -5.58 -13.99
N ASN A 46 2.09 -5.72 -14.03
CA ASN A 46 1.24 -5.56 -12.85
C ASN A 46 1.34 -6.82 -11.98
N LEU A 47 1.92 -6.69 -10.79
CA LEU A 47 2.05 -7.81 -9.84
C LEU A 47 0.79 -8.00 -8.99
N GLY A 48 -0.06 -6.98 -8.88
CA GLY A 48 -1.31 -7.04 -8.15
C GLY A 48 -1.57 -5.82 -7.27
N ARG A 49 -2.51 -5.99 -6.35
CA ARG A 49 -3.08 -4.91 -5.54
C ARG A 49 -3.25 -5.34 -4.08
N ILE A 50 -2.91 -4.43 -3.17
CA ILE A 50 -3.19 -4.55 -1.74
C ILE A 50 -4.32 -3.57 -1.41
N ASP A 51 -5.50 -4.10 -1.08
CA ASP A 51 -6.66 -3.27 -0.72
C ASP A 51 -6.52 -2.67 0.67
N HIS A 52 -6.99 -1.44 0.82
CA HIS A 52 -7.10 -0.74 2.09
C HIS A 52 -8.46 -0.04 2.24
N ASP A 53 -8.98 -0.02 3.46
CA ASP A 53 -10.20 0.68 3.88
C ASP A 53 -10.05 2.22 3.80
N GLY A 54 -8.81 2.72 3.76
CA GLY A 54 -8.48 4.13 3.65
C GLY A 54 -7.23 4.37 2.81
N SER A 55 -7.05 5.60 2.33
CA SER A 55 -5.94 5.97 1.44
C SER A 55 -4.60 5.55 2.02
N VAL A 56 -3.81 4.82 1.24
CA VAL A 56 -2.43 4.46 1.59
C VAL A 56 -1.59 5.74 1.61
N GLN A 57 -0.94 5.99 2.74
CA GLN A 57 -0.17 7.20 3.02
C GLN A 57 1.33 6.94 2.86
N ARG A 58 1.81 5.74 3.15
CA ARG A 58 3.23 5.38 3.01
C ARG A 58 3.35 3.94 2.54
N SER A 59 4.43 3.66 1.83
CA SER A 59 4.90 2.29 1.67
C SER A 59 6.41 2.23 1.85
N LEU A 60 6.91 1.12 2.38
CA LEU A 60 8.35 0.87 2.51
C LEU A 60 8.67 -0.62 2.41
N ARG A 61 9.94 -0.91 2.14
CA ARG A 61 10.47 -2.28 2.13
C ARG A 61 11.28 -2.53 3.40
N ILE A 62 11.07 -3.69 4.01
CA ILE A 62 11.99 -4.25 5.01
C ILE A 62 12.25 -5.71 4.62
N GLY A 63 13.50 -6.03 4.30
CA GLY A 63 13.86 -7.34 3.75
C GLY A 63 13.11 -7.65 2.45
N GLU A 64 12.38 -8.74 2.43
CA GLU A 64 11.58 -9.23 1.28
C GLU A 64 10.11 -8.80 1.32
N TYR A 65 9.74 -7.95 2.30
CA TYR A 65 8.36 -7.57 2.55
C TYR A 65 8.10 -6.11 2.19
N LEU A 66 6.93 -5.88 1.61
CA LEU A 66 6.33 -4.57 1.37
C LEU A 66 5.35 -4.25 2.48
N TYR A 67 5.57 -3.13 3.16
CA TYR A 67 4.69 -2.58 4.16
C TYR A 67 3.90 -1.45 3.53
N SER A 68 2.58 -1.51 3.61
CA SER A 68 1.67 -0.44 3.19
C SER A 68 0.92 0.09 4.41
N ILE A 69 0.92 1.41 4.57
CA ILE A 69 0.39 2.09 5.76
C ILE A 69 -0.70 3.04 5.31
N SER A 70 -1.92 2.84 5.80
CA SER A 70 -3.01 3.81 5.70
C SER A 70 -3.37 4.35 7.09
N SER A 71 -4.33 5.28 7.17
CA SER A 71 -4.73 5.93 8.43
C SER A 71 -5.17 4.97 9.54
N GLY A 72 -5.66 3.78 9.19
CA GLY A 72 -6.23 2.81 10.15
C GLY A 72 -5.60 1.43 10.10
N GLN A 73 -4.60 1.18 9.26
CA GLN A 73 -4.01 -0.16 9.15
C GLN A 73 -2.62 -0.16 8.54
N VAL A 74 -1.85 -1.18 8.94
CA VAL A 74 -0.63 -1.61 8.28
C VAL A 74 -0.89 -2.99 7.70
N LYS A 75 -0.53 -3.18 6.44
CA LYS A 75 -0.53 -4.49 5.78
C LYS A 75 0.88 -4.84 5.33
N VAL A 76 1.18 -6.13 5.36
CA VAL A 76 2.48 -6.69 4.99
C VAL A 76 2.25 -7.79 3.96
N HIS A 77 2.89 -7.64 2.81
CA HIS A 77 2.85 -8.60 1.72
C HIS A 77 4.27 -8.88 1.24
N ARG A 78 4.45 -9.95 0.47
CA ARG A 78 5.67 -10.16 -0.30
C ARG A 78 5.85 -9.02 -1.31
N ILE A 79 7.06 -8.47 -1.42
CA ILE A 79 7.29 -7.34 -2.34
C ILE A 79 7.19 -7.75 -3.82
N ASP A 80 7.45 -9.02 -4.12
CA ASP A 80 7.38 -9.64 -5.44
C ASP A 80 6.05 -10.35 -5.72
N ASP A 81 5.20 -10.51 -4.71
CA ASP A 81 3.84 -11.06 -4.81
C ASP A 81 2.90 -10.29 -3.86
N PRO A 82 2.33 -9.17 -4.31
CA PRO A 82 1.42 -8.36 -3.50
C PRO A 82 0.08 -9.05 -3.24
N THR A 83 -0.20 -10.22 -3.84
CA THR A 83 -1.42 -10.99 -3.54
C THR A 83 -1.24 -11.93 -2.35
N ALA A 84 0.02 -12.25 -2.01
CA ALA A 84 0.37 -13.05 -0.83
C ALA A 84 0.42 -12.19 0.44
N ALA A 85 -0.72 -12.12 1.14
CA ALA A 85 -0.82 -11.48 2.45
C ALA A 85 -0.01 -12.24 3.51
N VAL A 86 0.84 -11.51 4.23
CA VAL A 86 1.70 -12.05 5.31
C VAL A 86 1.14 -11.66 6.67
N ALA A 87 0.77 -10.39 6.85
CA ALA A 87 0.22 -9.89 8.09
C ALA A 87 -0.62 -8.63 7.88
N THR A 88 -1.51 -8.37 8.83
CA THR A 88 -2.27 -7.11 8.93
C THR A 88 -2.42 -6.72 10.39
N THR A 89 -2.36 -5.42 10.67
CA THR A 89 -2.74 -4.87 11.98
C THR A 89 -3.53 -3.59 11.80
N THR A 90 -4.57 -3.43 12.61
CA THR A 90 -5.32 -2.19 12.72
C THR A 90 -4.51 -1.18 13.53
N LEU A 91 -4.49 0.06 13.08
CA LEU A 91 -4.01 1.20 13.85
C LEU A 91 -5.22 1.81 14.56
N THR A 92 -5.34 1.58 15.86
CA THR A 92 -6.32 2.30 16.67
C THR A 92 -5.83 3.72 16.86
N SER A 93 -6.64 4.72 16.50
CA SER A 93 -6.38 6.07 16.96
C SER A 93 -6.44 6.06 18.49
N THR A 94 -5.38 6.55 19.14
CA THR A 94 -5.53 7.03 20.51
C THR A 94 -6.62 8.12 20.47
N PRO A 95 -7.65 8.07 21.33
CA PRO A 95 -8.65 9.13 21.35
C PRO A 95 -7.94 10.47 21.48
N PRO A 96 -8.37 11.52 20.77
CA PRO A 96 -7.72 12.84 20.84
C PRO A 96 -7.75 13.42 22.27
N TYR A 97 -8.56 12.84 23.17
CA TYR A 97 -8.64 13.19 24.57
C TYR A 97 -8.57 11.94 25.47
N PRO A 98 -7.61 11.85 26.41
CA PRO A 98 -7.41 10.68 27.26
C PRO A 98 -8.52 10.40 28.30
N TRP A 99 -9.58 11.23 28.34
CA TRP A 99 -10.71 11.09 29.28
C TRP A 99 -12.03 10.63 28.63
N TYR A 100 -12.01 10.24 27.36
CA TYR A 100 -13.15 9.55 26.74
C TYR A 100 -12.98 8.03 26.87
N VAL A 101 -13.87 7.40 27.62
CA VAL A 101 -13.99 5.94 27.74
C VAL A 101 -15.45 5.57 27.45
N TRP A 102 -15.66 4.59 26.57
CA TRP A 102 -16.95 3.91 26.39
C TRP A 102 -17.14 2.84 27.46
#